data_AF-A0A1J3G8V1-F1
#
_entry.id   AF-A0A1J3G8V1-F1
#
_cell.length_a   1.000
_cell.length_b   1.000
_cell.length_c   1.000
_cell.angle_alpha   90.00
_cell.angle_beta   90.00
_cell.angle_gamma   90.00
#
_symmetry.space_group_name_H-M   'P 1'
#
loop_
_entity.id
_entity.type
_entity.pdbx_description
1 polymer ?
#
loop_
_entity_poly.entity_id
_entity_poly.type
_entity_poly.pdbx_seq_one_letter_code
_entity_poly.pdbx_strand_id
1 'polypeptide(L)'
;ETLSAEVKTSLTSSETALEEEKCPYCAAPVHFHSPEEAFCQSPDQNKKKMKDKERLDQGHKLERCCVSMQVCPPTPLWFCKCCNRMTLELAPEALFALPSFPTDLKSLPESSFSKVASKPVCLFCGILLQRK
;
A
#
# COMPACT_ATOMS: atom_id res chain seq x y z
N GLU A 1 -43.70 -21.48 -27.33
CA GLU A 1 -42.79 -20.36 -27.61
C GLU A 1 -42.07 -19.93 -26.34
N THR A 2 -40.74 -19.88 -26.46
CA THR A 2 -39.75 -19.07 -25.71
C THR A 2 -39.66 -19.25 -24.19
N LEU A 3 -38.78 -20.12 -23.67
CA LEU A 3 -37.30 -20.05 -23.56
C LEU A 3 -36.83 -19.31 -22.30
N SER A 4 -36.42 -20.13 -21.31
CA SER A 4 -35.65 -19.78 -20.13
C SER A 4 -34.38 -19.02 -20.49
N ALA A 5 -34.11 -17.92 -19.78
CA ALA A 5 -32.80 -17.29 -19.74
C ALA A 5 -32.19 -17.53 -18.36
N GLU A 6 -31.41 -18.60 -18.24
CA GLU A 6 -30.50 -18.81 -17.10
C GLU A 6 -29.36 -17.79 -17.20
N VAL A 7 -29.28 -16.89 -16.22
CA VAL A 7 -28.17 -15.96 -16.08
C VAL A 7 -26.96 -16.73 -15.56
N LYS A 8 -26.12 -17.20 -16.49
CA LYS A 8 -24.77 -17.69 -16.16
C LYS A 8 -23.88 -16.50 -15.80
N THR A 9 -23.76 -16.20 -14.51
CA THR A 9 -22.67 -15.37 -13.98
C THR A 9 -21.37 -16.15 -14.10
N SER A 10 -20.80 -16.15 -15.31
CA SER A 10 -19.41 -16.53 -15.51
C SER A 10 -18.55 -15.45 -14.87
N LEU A 11 -18.21 -15.64 -13.60
CA LEU A 11 -17.04 -15.02 -13.00
C LEU A 11 -15.85 -15.62 -13.75
N THR A 12 -15.50 -15.02 -14.89
CA THR A 12 -14.21 -15.22 -15.52
C THR A 12 -13.19 -14.71 -14.53
N SER A 13 -12.63 -15.64 -13.75
CA SER A 13 -11.38 -15.45 -13.04
C SER A 13 -10.36 -15.08 -14.11
N SER A 14 -10.17 -13.78 -14.32
CA SER A 14 -9.00 -13.28 -15.00
C SER A 14 -7.82 -13.77 -14.19
N GLU A 15 -7.17 -14.83 -14.68
CA GLU A 15 -5.83 -15.24 -14.27
C GLU A 15 -4.89 -14.09 -14.60
N THR A 16 -4.95 -13.02 -13.80
CA THR A 16 -3.83 -12.13 -13.64
C THR A 16 -2.77 -13.00 -12.99
N ALA A 17 -1.80 -13.47 -13.77
CA ALA A 17 -0.56 -13.96 -13.21
C ALA A 17 -0.14 -12.92 -12.16
N LEU A 18 -0.22 -13.30 -10.88
CA LEU A 18 0.23 -12.45 -9.79
C LEU A 18 1.72 -12.29 -10.03
N GLU A 19 2.11 -11.19 -10.66
CA GLU A 19 3.51 -10.80 -10.78
C GLU A 19 4.07 -10.80 -9.35
N GLU A 20 4.89 -11.79 -9.03
CA GLU A 20 5.43 -11.92 -7.68
C GLU A 20 6.27 -10.67 -7.38
N GLU A 21 5.90 -9.95 -6.32
CA GLU A 21 6.68 -8.80 -5.87
C GLU A 21 8.12 -9.22 -5.59
N LYS A 22 9.07 -8.41 -6.06
CA LYS A 22 10.50 -8.70 -5.92
C LYS A 22 11.14 -7.74 -4.93
N CYS A 23 12.11 -8.26 -4.20
CA CYS A 23 12.90 -7.48 -3.27
C CYS A 23 13.75 -6.46 -4.05
N PRO A 24 13.69 -5.16 -3.73
CA PRO A 24 14.50 -4.17 -4.43
C PRO A 24 16.00 -4.31 -4.18
N TYR A 25 16.41 -5.05 -3.13
CA TYR A 25 17.81 -5.24 -2.76
C TYR A 25 18.44 -6.49 -3.39
N CYS A 26 17.69 -7.59 -3.51
CA CYS A 26 18.24 -8.87 -3.98
C CYS A 26 17.43 -9.55 -5.09
N ALA A 27 16.37 -8.90 -5.59
CA ALA A 27 15.44 -9.42 -6.59
C ALA A 27 14.72 -10.74 -6.23
N ALA A 28 14.92 -11.28 -5.03
CA ALA A 28 14.23 -12.47 -4.54
C ALA A 28 12.72 -12.22 -4.41
N PRO A 29 11.88 -13.25 -4.56
CA PRO A 29 10.44 -13.15 -4.32
C PRO A 29 10.16 -12.66 -2.90
N VAL A 30 9.14 -11.82 -2.77
CA VAL A 30 8.65 -11.27 -1.51
C VAL A 30 7.29 -11.88 -1.21
N HIS A 31 7.18 -12.49 -0.04
CA HIS A 31 5.89 -12.92 0.46
C HIS A 31 5.20 -11.83 1.26
N PHE A 32 3.87 -11.81 1.17
CA PHE A 32 3.06 -10.99 2.04
C PHE A 32 3.20 -11.49 3.49
N HIS A 33 3.61 -10.62 4.40
CA HIS A 33 3.70 -10.89 5.84
C HIS A 33 2.63 -10.10 6.61
N SER A 34 2.61 -8.78 6.44
CA SER A 34 1.57 -7.91 6.96
C SER A 34 1.32 -6.72 6.01
N PRO A 35 0.26 -5.91 6.23
CA PRO A 35 0.00 -4.72 5.41
C PRO A 35 1.12 -3.67 5.47
N GLU A 36 1.92 -3.65 6.53
CA GLU A 36 2.99 -2.67 6.75
C GLU A 36 4.39 -3.24 6.46
N GLU A 37 4.59 -4.55 6.59
CA GLU A 37 5.92 -5.16 6.52
C GLU A 37 5.93 -6.38 5.60
N ALA A 38 7.06 -6.61 4.94
CA ALA A 38 7.32 -7.79 4.13
C ALA A 38 8.76 -8.28 4.30
N PHE A 39 9.00 -9.53 3.91
CA PHE A 39 10.32 -10.14 3.92
C PHE A 39 10.57 -10.83 2.58
N CYS A 40 11.78 -10.66 2.03
CA CYS A 40 12.18 -11.44 0.87
C CYS A 40 12.54 -12.88 1.28
N GLN A 41 12.39 -13.84 0.37
CA GLN A 41 12.93 -15.18 0.59
C GLN A 41 14.47 -15.13 0.63
N SER A 42 15.06 -15.68 1.68
CA SER A 42 16.52 -15.89 1.75
C SER A 42 16.91 -16.95 0.71
N PRO A 43 17.90 -16.71 -0.17
CA PRO A 43 18.31 -17.68 -1.19
C PRO A 43 18.91 -18.98 -0.61
N ASP A 44 19.23 -19.03 0.70
CA ASP A 44 19.92 -20.15 1.34
C ASP A 44 19.03 -21.16 2.11
N GLN A 45 17.70 -21.05 2.02
CA GLN A 45 16.79 -21.97 2.73
C GLN A 45 16.87 -23.44 2.29
N ASN A 46 17.53 -23.74 1.15
CA ASN A 46 17.72 -25.11 0.66
C ASN A 46 19.03 -25.78 1.13
N LYS A 47 19.87 -25.11 1.92
CA LYS A 47 21.08 -25.73 2.46
C LYS A 47 21.19 -25.56 3.97
N LYS A 48 20.94 -26.68 4.65
CA LYS A 48 21.46 -27.06 5.97
C LYS A 48 20.61 -26.57 7.16
N LYS A 49 19.75 -27.48 7.64
CA LYS A 49 19.37 -27.56 9.05
C LYS A 49 20.65 -27.67 9.88
N MET A 50 21.22 -26.55 10.31
CA MET A 50 22.26 -26.56 11.33
C MET A 50 21.62 -26.15 12.65
N LYS A 51 21.53 -27.12 13.56
CA LYS A 51 21.32 -26.90 14.99
C LYS A 51 22.50 -26.06 15.47
N ASP A 52 22.34 -24.75 15.59
CA ASP A 52 22.70 -24.01 16.79
C ASP A 52 22.23 -22.56 16.71
N LYS A 53 22.06 -21.95 17.87
CA LYS A 53 21.44 -20.65 18.11
C LYS A 53 21.95 -19.48 17.23
N GLU A 54 20.98 -18.61 16.94
CA GLU A 54 21.08 -17.16 16.69
C GLU A 54 21.45 -16.65 15.28
N ARG A 55 20.37 -16.36 14.53
CA ARG A 55 20.16 -15.14 13.72
C ARG A 55 21.09 -14.85 12.54
N LEU A 56 21.11 -15.71 11.53
CA LEU A 56 21.69 -15.34 10.22
C LEU A 56 20.95 -15.93 9.03
N ASP A 57 19.61 -15.86 9.03
CA ASP A 57 18.81 -16.38 7.92
C ASP A 57 17.47 -15.63 7.75
N GLN A 58 17.47 -14.34 8.06
CA GLN A 58 16.29 -13.49 7.92
C GLN A 58 16.48 -12.67 6.64
N GLY A 59 15.63 -12.92 5.64
CA GLY A 59 15.59 -12.10 4.44
C GLY A 59 15.42 -10.61 4.77
N HIS A 60 15.69 -9.74 3.79
CA HIS A 60 15.57 -8.30 3.97
C HIS A 60 14.18 -7.94 4.47
N LYS A 61 14.12 -7.17 5.57
CA LYS A 61 12.89 -6.52 6.03
C LYS A 61 12.57 -5.37 5.07
N LEU A 62 11.35 -5.36 4.55
CA LEU A 62 10.84 -4.41 3.58
C LEU A 62 9.62 -3.70 4.17
N GLU A 63 9.49 -2.41 3.89
CA GLU A 63 8.32 -1.62 4.25
C GLU A 63 7.30 -1.66 3.11
N ARG A 64 6.01 -1.67 3.45
CA ARG A 64 4.92 -1.54 2.49
C ARG A 64 4.28 -0.16 2.55
N CYS A 65 3.91 0.34 1.38
CA CYS A 65 3.13 1.57 1.25
C CYS A 65 1.73 1.33 1.82
N CYS A 66 1.29 2.09 2.82
CA CYS A 66 -0.04 1.89 3.38
C CYS A 66 -1.19 2.35 2.48
N VAL A 67 -0.89 2.95 1.31
CA VAL A 67 -1.86 3.30 0.27
C VAL A 67 -1.99 2.18 -0.77
N SER A 68 -0.87 1.79 -1.41
CA SER A 68 -0.89 0.78 -2.48
C SER A 68 -0.74 -0.66 -1.99
N MET A 69 -0.39 -0.85 -0.72
CA MET A 69 -0.01 -2.14 -0.12
C MET A 69 1.19 -2.83 -0.80
N GLN A 70 1.92 -2.14 -1.66
CA GLN A 70 3.09 -2.67 -2.35
C GLN A 70 4.38 -2.41 -1.56
N VAL A 71 5.40 -3.24 -1.79
CA VAL A 71 6.76 -3.03 -1.27
C VAL A 71 7.29 -1.69 -1.76
N CYS A 72 7.77 -0.89 -0.81
CA CYS A 72 8.35 0.40 -1.13
C CYS A 72 9.72 0.24 -1.83
N PRO A 73 9.98 1.00 -2.90
CA PRO A 73 11.31 1.10 -3.50
C PRO A 73 12.31 1.78 -2.54
N PRO A 74 13.62 1.67 -2.80
CA PRO A 74 14.68 2.34 -2.02
C PRO A 74 14.80 3.83 -2.41
N THR A 75 13.67 4.51 -2.55
CA THR A 75 13.57 5.95 -2.82
C THR A 75 13.07 6.66 -1.57
N PRO A 76 13.24 8.00 -1.47
CA PRO A 76 12.69 8.74 -0.34
C PRO A 76 11.18 8.50 -0.20
N LEU A 77 10.75 8.13 1.00
CA LEU A 77 9.35 7.81 1.30
C LEU A 77 8.74 8.89 2.19
N TRP A 78 7.42 8.97 2.17
CA TRP A 78 6.68 9.68 3.20
C TRP A 78 6.49 8.79 4.41
N PHE A 79 6.69 9.36 5.59
CA PHE A 79 6.65 8.66 6.86
C PHE A 79 5.78 9.41 7.86
N CYS A 80 4.84 8.72 8.48
CA CYS A 80 4.07 9.28 9.58
C CYS A 80 4.76 9.00 10.92
N LYS A 81 5.27 10.04 11.60
CA LYS A 81 5.85 9.89 12.94
C LYS A 81 4.88 9.44 14.05
N CYS A 82 3.57 9.52 13.80
CA CYS A 82 2.55 9.17 14.78
C CYS A 82 2.20 7.68 14.75
N CYS A 83 1.97 7.12 13.55
CA CYS A 83 1.60 5.72 13.39
C CYS A 83 2.70 4.86 12.74
N ASN A 84 3.87 5.45 12.47
CA ASN A 84 5.04 4.83 11.84
C ASN A 84 4.80 4.21 10.46
N ARG A 85 3.70 4.54 9.79
CA ARG A 85 3.37 4.04 8.44
C ARG A 85 4.13 4.78 7.35
N MET A 86 4.49 4.07 6.30
CA MET A 86 5.15 4.59 5.10
C MET A 86 4.16 4.75 3.95
N THR A 87 4.31 5.79 3.14
CA THR A 87 3.64 5.92 1.84
C THR A 87 4.64 6.29 0.75
N LEU A 88 4.50 5.66 -0.41
CA LEU A 88 5.26 6.03 -1.61
C LEU A 88 4.70 7.34 -2.19
N GLU A 89 3.38 7.41 -2.32
CA GLU A 89 2.66 8.55 -2.86
C GLU A 89 1.73 9.15 -1.80
N LEU A 90 1.35 10.40 -2.00
CA LEU A 90 0.30 11.03 -1.19
C LEU A 90 -1.05 10.51 -1.65
N ALA A 91 -1.98 10.44 -0.71
CA ALA A 91 -3.35 10.09 -1.03
C ALA A 91 -3.94 11.07 -2.06
N PRO A 92 -4.61 10.56 -3.11
CA PRO A 92 -5.30 11.41 -4.08
C PRO A 92 -6.26 12.36 -3.37
N GLU A 93 -6.28 13.63 -3.80
CA GLU A 93 -7.16 14.66 -3.21
C GLU A 93 -8.64 14.25 -3.24
N ALA A 94 -9.04 13.45 -4.24
CA ALA A 94 -10.37 12.87 -4.35
C ALA A 94 -10.80 12.05 -3.11
N LEU A 95 -9.86 11.45 -2.36
CA LEU A 95 -10.17 10.74 -1.12
C LEU A 95 -10.55 11.67 0.04
N PHE A 96 -10.22 12.96 -0.06
CA PHE A 96 -10.56 13.98 0.92
C PHE A 96 -11.67 14.93 0.46
N ALA A 97 -12.10 14.83 -0.80
CA ALA A 97 -13.17 15.65 -1.35
C ALA A 97 -14.55 15.13 -0.89
N LEU A 98 -15.39 16.02 -0.36
CA LEU A 98 -16.78 15.70 -0.04
C LEU A 98 -17.61 15.62 -1.35
N PRO A 99 -18.44 14.57 -1.55
CA PRO A 99 -19.11 14.29 -2.83
C PRO A 99 -20.18 15.32 -3.24
N SER A 100 -20.62 16.19 -2.33
CA SER A 100 -21.43 17.36 -2.66
C SER A 100 -21.54 18.26 -1.44
N PHE A 101 -21.35 19.55 -1.66
CA PHE A 101 -21.37 20.60 -0.65
C PHE A 101 -22.78 20.78 -0.07
N PRO A 102 -22.97 20.83 1.27
CA PRO A 102 -24.24 21.25 1.85
C PRO A 102 -24.58 22.65 1.36
N THR A 103 -25.82 22.84 0.88
CA THR A 103 -26.35 24.10 0.34
C THR A 103 -26.19 25.30 1.30
N ASP A 104 -25.99 24.99 2.57
CA ASP A 104 -25.96 25.83 3.75
C ASP A 104 -24.59 26.51 3.98
N LEU A 105 -23.55 26.07 3.26
CA LEU A 105 -22.19 26.61 3.38
C LEU A 105 -21.77 27.52 2.21
N LYS A 106 -22.69 27.88 1.30
CA LYS A 106 -22.44 28.69 0.08
C LYS A 106 -21.70 30.02 0.28
N SER A 107 -21.55 30.48 1.52
CA SER A 107 -20.80 31.68 1.87
C SER A 107 -19.30 31.45 2.05
N LEU A 108 -18.83 30.18 2.13
CA LEU A 108 -17.41 29.89 2.29
C LEU A 108 -16.72 29.93 0.91
N PRO A 109 -15.66 30.74 0.72
CA PRO A 109 -14.99 30.84 -0.57
C PRO A 109 -14.38 29.49 -0.97
N GLU A 110 -14.52 29.08 -2.23
CA GLU A 110 -13.95 27.82 -2.76
C GLU A 110 -12.43 27.69 -2.51
N SER A 111 -11.72 28.82 -2.39
CA SER A 111 -10.30 28.87 -2.02
C SER A 111 -9.98 28.30 -0.63
N SER A 112 -10.98 28.17 0.24
CA SER A 112 -10.83 27.61 1.60
C SER A 112 -10.54 26.12 1.55
N PHE A 113 -11.01 25.43 0.51
CA PHE A 113 -10.94 23.98 0.36
C PHE A 113 -9.83 23.55 -0.59
N SER A 114 -9.55 24.35 -1.64
CA SER A 114 -8.46 24.06 -2.59
C SER A 114 -7.05 24.19 -2.00
N LYS A 115 -6.89 24.79 -0.81
CA LYS A 115 -5.61 24.87 -0.11
C LYS A 115 -5.22 23.59 0.63
N VAL A 116 -6.15 22.64 0.79
CA VAL A 116 -5.90 21.38 1.51
C VAL A 116 -4.92 20.47 0.74
N ALA A 117 -4.84 20.62 -0.60
CA ALA A 117 -3.95 19.87 -1.49
C ALA A 117 -2.44 20.02 -1.23
N SER A 118 -2.01 20.95 -0.38
CA SER A 118 -0.58 21.31 -0.28
C SER A 118 0.19 20.59 0.82
N LYS A 119 -0.48 19.87 1.73
CA LYS A 119 0.18 19.28 2.90
C LYS A 119 0.13 17.75 2.85
N PRO A 120 1.29 17.07 2.90
CA PRO A 120 1.34 15.62 2.92
C PRO A 120 0.84 15.12 4.28
N VAL A 121 -0.41 14.70 4.37
CA VAL A 121 -1.03 14.20 5.61
C VAL A 121 -1.23 12.70 5.56
N CYS A 122 -1.08 12.04 6.70
CA CYS A 122 -1.34 10.60 6.84
C CYS A 122 -2.84 10.30 6.70
N LEU A 123 -3.22 9.37 5.82
CA LEU A 123 -4.59 8.90 5.66
C LEU A 123 -5.23 8.33 6.92
N PHE A 124 -4.41 7.82 7.83
CA PHE A 124 -4.89 7.05 8.98
C PHE A 124 -5.07 7.90 10.23
N CYS A 125 -4.28 8.96 10.40
CA CYS A 125 -4.31 9.79 11.60
C CYS A 125 -4.35 11.31 11.32
N GLY A 126 -4.32 11.75 10.07
CA GLY A 126 -4.38 13.16 9.68
C GLY A 126 -3.14 14.00 10.02
N ILE A 127 -2.09 13.40 10.58
CA ILE A 127 -0.85 14.09 10.94
C ILE A 127 0.05 14.28 9.71
N LEU A 128 0.80 15.38 9.67
CA LEU A 128 1.80 15.67 8.63
C LEU A 128 2.86 14.56 8.51
N LEU A 129 3.02 14.04 7.31
CA LEU A 129 4.07 13.13 6.90
C LEU A 129 5.40 13.89 6.78
N GLN A 130 6.49 13.17 7.03
CA GLN A 130 7.87 13.63 6.88
C GLN A 130 8.54 12.85 5.75
N ARG A 131 9.58 13.41 5.14
CA ARG A 131 10.37 12.71 4.13
C ARG A 131 11.49 11.93 4.82
N LYS A 132 11.61 10.64 4.53
CA LYS A 132 12.66 9.74 5.03
C LYS A 132 13.66 9.41 3.93
#